data_AF-A8LX54-F1
#
_entry.id   AF-A8LX54-F1
#
_cell.length_a   1.000
_cell.length_b   1.000
_cell.length_c   1.000
_cell.angle_alpha   90.00
_cell.angle_beta   90.00
_cell.angle_gamma   90.00
#
_symmetry.space_group_name_H-M   'P 1'
#
loop_
_entity.id
_entity.type
_entity.pdbx_description
1 polymer ?
#
loop_
_entity_poly.entity_id
_entity_poly.type
_entity_poly.pdbx_seq_one_letter_code
_entity_poly.pdbx_strand_id
1 'polypeptide(L)'
;MGENRWQWADAWIFVSLVIASGAGRHRRAASSRRPEGVRLADVLSTADHLNRALPERREIEVAVRRLVGAGLISVTDGWFRITPDGERLWRTRPNAGLATTVDTVQGALIRRHTPGDADWHLCEAEHAAAVQEYVVRSIPMPRRSPENRAHQE
;
A
#
# COMPACT_ATOMS: atom_id res chain seq x y z
N MET A 1 -25.66 -11.96 7.89
CA MET A 1 -25.22 -10.55 8.00
C MET A 1 -23.83 -10.57 8.63
N GLY A 2 -22.80 -10.83 7.82
CA GLY A 2 -21.44 -11.10 8.30
C GLY A 2 -20.63 -9.82 8.42
N GLU A 3 -20.39 -9.39 9.66
CA GLU A 3 -19.21 -8.66 10.13
C GLU A 3 -18.69 -7.53 9.22
N ASN A 4 -19.47 -6.45 9.10
CA ASN A 4 -18.98 -5.18 8.60
C ASN A 4 -18.11 -4.47 9.66
N ARG A 5 -17.05 -5.14 10.11
CA ARG A 5 -16.09 -4.67 11.10
C ARG A 5 -14.73 -4.50 10.45
N TRP A 6 -13.98 -3.50 10.90
CA TRP A 6 -12.60 -3.31 10.50
C TRP A 6 -11.77 -4.53 10.91
N GLN A 7 -11.06 -5.08 9.94
CA GLN A 7 -10.08 -6.14 10.13
C GLN A 7 -8.69 -5.55 10.18
N TRP A 8 -7.75 -6.29 10.76
CA TRP A 8 -6.36 -5.86 10.83
C TRP A 8 -5.75 -5.65 9.42
N ALA A 9 -6.13 -6.50 8.45
CA ALA A 9 -5.77 -6.35 7.05
C ALA A 9 -6.17 -4.97 6.46
N ASP A 10 -7.32 -4.42 6.87
CA ASP A 10 -7.78 -3.12 6.39
C ASP A 10 -6.80 -2.00 6.80
N ALA A 11 -6.34 -2.03 8.06
CA ALA A 11 -5.34 -1.10 8.56
C ALA A 11 -3.98 -1.31 7.89
N TRP A 12 -3.57 -2.57 7.68
CA TRP A 12 -2.32 -2.91 7.02
C TRP A 12 -2.26 -2.38 5.58
N ILE A 13 -3.31 -2.61 4.79
CA ILE A 13 -3.42 -2.10 3.41
C ILE A 13 -3.42 -0.57 3.40
N PHE A 14 -4.17 0.07 4.32
CA PHE A 14 -4.19 1.52 4.42
C PHE A 14 -2.80 2.12 4.71
N VAL A 15 -2.10 1.58 5.72
CA VAL A 15 -0.74 2.05 6.09
C VAL A 15 0.23 1.84 4.93
N SER A 16 0.15 0.70 4.25
CA SER A 16 0.97 0.40 3.08
C SER A 16 0.76 1.45 1.99
N LEU A 17 -0.49 1.81 1.71
CA LEU A 17 -0.84 2.83 0.72
C LEU A 17 -0.34 4.23 1.12
N VAL A 18 -0.46 4.60 2.39
CA VAL A 18 0.00 5.91 2.89
C VAL A 18 1.53 6.03 2.80
N ILE A 19 2.26 4.98 3.12
CA ILE A 19 3.73 4.98 3.01
C ILE A 19 4.16 4.98 1.53
N ALA A 20 3.52 4.17 0.69
CA ALA A 20 3.83 4.07 -0.74
C ALA A 20 3.51 5.36 -1.51
N SER A 21 2.43 6.08 -1.14
CA SER A 21 2.08 7.38 -1.71
C SER A 21 3.05 8.49 -1.33
N GLY A 22 3.93 8.26 -0.35
CA GLY A 22 4.84 9.28 0.13
C GLY A 22 4.11 10.37 0.92
N ALA A 23 2.88 10.15 1.39
CA ALA A 23 2.19 11.07 2.30
C ALA A 23 2.91 11.25 3.66
N GLY A 24 4.06 10.58 3.87
CA GLY A 24 5.03 10.80 4.95
C GLY A 24 6.42 11.33 4.55
N ARG A 25 6.71 11.65 3.27
CA ARG A 25 7.99 12.26 2.84
C ARG A 25 7.75 13.37 1.84
N HIS A 26 8.55 14.44 1.93
CA HIS A 26 8.55 15.61 1.06
C HIS A 26 7.99 15.34 -0.35
N ARG A 27 6.88 16.03 -0.64
CA ARG A 27 6.24 16.15 -1.96
C ARG A 27 7.32 16.21 -3.04
N ARG A 28 7.51 15.11 -3.81
CA ARG A 28 8.43 15.13 -4.95
C ARG A 28 7.89 16.08 -6.01
N ALA A 29 8.82 16.79 -6.64
CA ALA A 29 8.57 17.91 -7.55
C ALA A 29 7.51 17.62 -8.63
N ALA A 30 6.66 18.63 -8.88
CA ALA A 30 5.49 18.62 -9.75
C ALA A 30 5.79 18.56 -11.27
N SER A 31 7.00 18.15 -11.69
CA SER A 31 7.46 18.30 -13.08
C SER A 31 7.43 17.02 -13.91
N SER A 32 6.78 15.96 -13.45
CA SER A 32 6.67 14.70 -14.20
C SER A 32 5.21 14.38 -14.40
N ARG A 33 4.77 14.21 -15.66
CA ARG A 33 3.43 13.72 -16.09
C ARG A 33 3.16 12.29 -15.62
N ARG A 34 3.37 11.99 -14.33
CA ARG A 34 3.12 10.69 -13.72
C ARG A 34 1.77 10.80 -13.02
N PRO A 35 0.85 9.85 -13.24
CA PRO A 35 -0.43 9.85 -12.54
C PRO A 35 -0.18 9.93 -11.03
N GLU A 36 -0.87 10.86 -10.37
CA GLU A 36 -0.77 11.14 -8.93
C GLU A 36 -1.37 9.99 -8.11
N GLY A 37 -0.76 8.80 -8.11
CA GLY A 37 -1.29 7.65 -7.40
C GLY A 37 -0.27 6.53 -7.21
N VAL A 38 -0.64 5.58 -6.38
CA VAL A 38 0.16 4.39 -6.04
C VAL A 38 -0.34 3.21 -6.86
N ARG A 39 0.55 2.35 -7.35
CA ARG A 39 0.16 1.09 -8.00
C ARG A 39 0.04 -0.03 -6.97
N LEU A 40 -0.74 -1.05 -7.30
CA LEU A 40 -0.87 -2.25 -6.45
C LEU A 40 0.50 -2.87 -6.11
N ALA A 41 1.44 -2.95 -7.06
CA ALA A 41 2.78 -3.48 -6.80
C ALA A 41 3.56 -2.69 -5.73
N ASP A 42 3.39 -1.37 -5.67
CA ASP A 42 4.04 -0.53 -4.65
C ASP A 42 3.37 -0.71 -3.27
N VAL A 43 2.05 -0.95 -3.24
CA VAL A 43 1.31 -1.34 -2.03
C VAL A 43 1.81 -2.69 -1.51
N LEU A 44 1.93 -3.70 -2.39
CA LEU A 44 2.43 -5.03 -2.04
C LEU A 44 3.86 -4.99 -1.50
N SER A 45 4.74 -4.23 -2.17
CA SER A 45 6.13 -4.05 -1.72
C SER A 45 6.19 -3.43 -0.32
N THR A 46 5.32 -2.46 -0.03
CA THR A 46 5.26 -1.83 1.28
C THR A 46 4.63 -2.75 2.33
N ALA A 47 3.61 -3.51 1.93
CA ALA A 47 2.94 -4.48 2.80
C ALA A 47 3.90 -5.57 3.27
N ASP A 48 4.68 -6.14 2.35
CA ASP A 48 5.76 -7.09 2.66
C ASP A 48 6.82 -6.47 3.56
N HIS A 49 7.22 -5.22 3.29
CA HIS A 49 8.20 -4.55 4.13
C HIS A 49 7.74 -4.39 5.59
N LEU A 50 6.45 -4.14 5.81
CA LEU A 50 5.88 -3.94 7.15
C LEU A 50 5.77 -5.24 7.94
N ASN A 51 5.30 -6.32 7.32
CA ASN A 51 4.91 -7.54 8.03
C ASN A 51 5.61 -8.82 7.58
N ARG A 52 6.56 -8.72 6.63
CA ARG A 52 7.26 -9.86 6.01
C ARG A 52 6.29 -10.91 5.44
N ALA A 53 5.17 -10.42 4.92
CA ALA A 53 4.09 -11.23 4.37
C ALA A 53 3.43 -10.47 3.22
N LEU A 54 2.91 -11.21 2.24
CA LEU A 54 2.07 -10.64 1.19
C LEU A 54 0.60 -10.84 1.53
N PRO A 55 -0.24 -9.79 1.45
CA PRO A 55 -1.67 -9.96 1.62
C PRO A 55 -2.26 -10.75 0.44
N GLU A 56 -3.24 -11.59 0.73
CA GLU A 56 -3.95 -12.34 -0.31
C GLU A 56 -4.85 -11.43 -1.15
N ARG A 57 -5.16 -11.85 -2.40
CA ARG A 57 -6.07 -11.12 -3.30
C ARG A 57 -7.38 -10.72 -2.62
N ARG A 58 -7.98 -11.65 -1.87
CA ARG A 58 -9.26 -11.44 -1.19
C ARG A 58 -9.13 -10.44 -0.03
N GLU A 59 -8.02 -10.47 0.71
CA GLU A 59 -7.76 -9.50 1.78
C GLU A 59 -7.64 -8.09 1.20
N ILE A 60 -6.92 -7.94 0.08
CA ILE A 60 -6.79 -6.66 -0.63
C ILE A 60 -8.17 -6.20 -1.12
N GLU A 61 -8.93 -7.09 -1.75
CA GLU A 61 -10.27 -6.77 -2.28
C GLU A 61 -11.20 -6.25 -1.18
N VAL A 62 -11.32 -7.00 -0.09
CA VAL A 62 -12.19 -6.63 1.03
C VAL A 62 -11.73 -5.33 1.70
N ALA A 63 -10.42 -5.17 1.91
CA ALA A 63 -9.86 -3.96 2.52
C ALA A 63 -10.12 -2.73 1.65
N VAL A 64 -9.85 -2.81 0.35
CA VAL A 64 -10.06 -1.69 -0.58
C VAL A 64 -11.54 -1.33 -0.66
N ARG A 65 -12.45 -2.30 -0.76
CA ARG A 65 -13.90 -2.04 -0.75
C ARG A 65 -14.34 -1.27 0.48
N ARG A 66 -13.86 -1.69 1.66
CA ARG A 66 -14.18 -1.02 2.94
C ARG A 66 -13.59 0.38 3.05
N LEU A 67 -12.34 0.55 2.64
CA LEU A 67 -11.64 1.83 2.68
C LEU A 67 -12.20 2.84 1.68
N VAL A 68 -12.52 2.40 0.46
CA VAL A 68 -13.21 3.23 -0.55
C VAL A 68 -14.61 3.57 -0.08
N GLY A 69 -15.36 2.60 0.42
CA GLY A 69 -16.71 2.83 0.95
C GLY A 69 -16.72 3.77 2.16
N ALA A 70 -15.66 3.78 2.97
CA ALA A 70 -15.48 4.72 4.07
C ALA A 70 -14.94 6.09 3.63
N GLY A 71 -14.68 6.29 2.34
CA GLY A 71 -14.17 7.55 1.78
C GLY A 71 -12.72 7.86 2.16
N LEU A 72 -11.94 6.87 2.63
CA LEU A 72 -10.56 7.06 3.10
C LEU A 72 -9.53 6.97 1.96
N ILE A 73 -9.88 6.24 0.91
CA ILE A 73 -9.06 6.07 -0.29
C ILE A 73 -9.97 6.20 -1.52
N SER A 74 -9.37 6.43 -2.68
CA SER A 74 -10.03 6.33 -3.97
C SER A 74 -9.18 5.49 -4.92
N VAL A 75 -9.84 4.79 -5.84
CA VAL A 75 -9.20 4.00 -6.89
C VAL A 75 -9.71 4.49 -8.23
N THR A 76 -8.80 4.83 -9.14
CA THR A 76 -9.14 5.32 -10.49
C THR A 76 -8.12 4.80 -11.48
N ASP A 77 -8.56 4.09 -12.53
CA ASP A 77 -7.69 3.51 -13.57
C ASP A 77 -6.53 2.66 -13.01
N GLY A 78 -6.80 1.88 -11.95
CA GLY A 78 -5.78 1.05 -11.27
C GLY A 78 -4.80 1.82 -10.38
N TRP A 79 -5.03 3.12 -10.17
CA TRP A 79 -4.24 3.96 -9.28
C TRP A 79 -4.97 4.19 -7.97
N PHE A 80 -4.28 3.94 -6.87
CA PHE A 80 -4.77 4.17 -5.52
C PHE A 80 -4.34 5.55 -5.02
N ARG A 81 -5.26 6.26 -4.38
CA ARG A 81 -5.04 7.60 -3.81
C ARG A 81 -5.60 7.68 -2.40
N ILE A 82 -4.89 8.38 -1.53
CA ILE A 82 -5.41 8.73 -0.20
C ILE A 82 -6.31 9.95 -0.36
N THR A 83 -7.51 9.91 0.21
CA THR A 83 -8.41 11.08 0.23
C THR A 83 -8.00 12.06 1.35
N PRO A 84 -8.51 13.30 1.37
CA PRO A 84 -8.27 14.22 2.48
C PRO A 84 -8.66 13.65 3.86
N ASP A 85 -9.70 12.80 3.92
CA ASP A 85 -10.13 12.14 5.15
C ASP A 85 -9.16 11.04 5.57
N GLY A 86 -8.65 10.26 4.62
CA GLY A 86 -7.55 9.32 4.87
C GLY A 86 -6.28 10.02 5.37
N GLU A 87 -5.90 11.15 4.78
CA GLU A 87 -4.76 11.94 5.26
C GLU A 87 -4.98 12.44 6.69
N ARG A 88 -6.20 12.88 7.01
CA ARG A 88 -6.56 13.33 8.37
C ARG A 88 -6.50 12.18 9.36
N LEU A 89 -7.01 11.00 9.01
CA LEU A 89 -6.88 9.77 9.81
C LEU A 89 -5.40 9.48 10.09
N TRP A 90 -4.56 9.52 9.06
CA TRP A 90 -3.12 9.32 9.21
C TRP A 90 -2.49 10.36 10.14
N ARG A 91 -2.68 11.67 9.92
CA ARG A 91 -2.05 12.73 10.73
C ARG A 91 -2.49 12.75 12.19
N THR A 92 -3.70 12.29 12.49
CA THR A 92 -4.29 12.32 13.84
C THR A 92 -4.12 11.02 14.60
N ARG A 93 -3.34 10.08 14.07
CA ARG A 93 -2.94 8.86 14.78
C ARG A 93 -1.95 9.19 15.91
N PRO A 94 -1.93 8.43 17.00
CA PRO A 94 -0.90 8.55 18.02
C PRO A 94 0.50 8.35 17.40
N ASN A 95 1.47 9.18 17.79
CA ASN A 95 2.85 9.02 17.35
C ASN A 95 3.38 7.66 17.82
N ALA A 96 3.72 6.79 16.87
CA ALA A 96 4.19 5.44 17.15
C ALA A 96 5.22 5.03 16.09
N GLY A 97 6.12 4.13 16.46
CA GLY A 97 7.09 3.57 15.53
C GLY A 97 6.43 2.76 14.41
N LEU A 98 7.18 2.48 13.35
CA LEU A 98 6.69 1.72 12.19
C LEU A 98 6.07 0.37 12.61
N ALA A 99 6.68 -0.28 13.61
CA ALA A 99 6.28 -1.59 14.12
C ALA A 99 4.88 -1.65 14.74
N THR A 100 4.36 -0.54 15.27
CA THR A 100 3.02 -0.46 15.89
C THR A 100 2.07 0.44 15.10
N THR A 101 2.51 0.93 13.94
CA THR A 101 1.72 1.85 13.12
C THR A 101 0.43 1.20 12.65
N VAL A 102 0.44 -0.09 12.28
CA VAL A 102 -0.76 -0.81 11.86
C VAL A 102 -1.78 -0.90 13.00
N ASP A 103 -1.36 -1.26 14.21
CA ASP A 103 -2.24 -1.35 15.38
C ASP A 103 -2.85 0.00 15.77
N THR A 104 -2.05 1.08 15.71
CA THR A 104 -2.56 2.42 16.01
C THR A 104 -3.60 2.89 14.99
N VAL A 105 -3.39 2.60 13.70
CA VAL A 105 -4.37 2.91 12.65
C VAL A 105 -5.61 2.04 12.80
N GLN A 106 -5.47 0.75 13.11
CA GLN A 106 -6.61 -0.13 13.35
C GLN A 106 -7.49 0.42 14.49
N GLY A 107 -6.87 0.82 15.60
CA GLY A 107 -7.59 1.44 16.71
C GLY A 107 -8.24 2.79 16.35
N ALA A 108 -7.69 3.53 15.39
CA ALA A 108 -8.30 4.76 14.89
C ALA A 108 -9.48 4.50 13.95
N LEU A 109 -9.36 3.51 13.06
CA LEU A 109 -10.44 3.04 12.17
C LEU A 109 -11.65 2.59 12.99
N ILE A 110 -11.45 1.70 13.96
CA ILE A 110 -12.51 1.18 14.84
C ILE A 110 -13.25 2.29 15.58
N ARG A 111 -12.54 3.34 16.00
CA ARG A 111 -13.12 4.42 16.81
C ARG A 111 -13.80 5.53 16.01
N ARG A 112 -13.34 5.78 14.78
CA ARG A 112 -13.70 7.02 14.06
C ARG A 112 -14.41 6.78 12.73
N HIS A 113 -14.38 5.57 12.21
CA HIS A 113 -14.98 5.25 10.92
C HIS A 113 -15.78 3.95 11.00
N THR A 114 -16.81 3.87 10.18
CA THR A 114 -17.51 2.61 9.92
C THR A 114 -16.97 2.05 8.61
N PRO A 115 -16.68 0.75 8.50
CA PRO A 115 -16.31 0.19 7.21
C PRO A 115 -17.44 0.44 6.22
N GLY A 116 -17.12 0.97 5.05
CA GLY A 116 -18.10 1.10 4.00
C GLY A 116 -18.22 -0.17 3.17
N ASP A 117 -19.07 -0.10 2.15
CA ASP A 117 -19.13 -1.11 1.11
C ASP A 117 -19.13 -0.40 -0.24
N ALA A 118 -18.03 -0.55 -0.96
CA ALA A 118 -17.91 -0.08 -2.33
C ALA A 118 -17.97 -1.26 -3.30
N ASP A 119 -18.59 -1.04 -4.44
CA ASP A 119 -18.61 -2.01 -5.55
C ASP A 119 -17.28 -1.93 -6.33
N TRP A 120 -16.24 -2.49 -5.72
CA TRP A 120 -14.90 -2.58 -6.30
C TRP A 120 -14.41 -4.03 -6.28
N HIS A 121 -13.85 -4.48 -7.38
CA HIS A 121 -13.37 -5.85 -7.54
C HIS A 121 -11.93 -5.85 -8.06
N LEU A 122 -11.09 -6.73 -7.51
CA LEU A 122 -9.73 -6.93 -7.97
C LEU A 122 -9.66 -8.16 -8.86
N CYS A 123 -9.49 -7.96 -10.16
CA CYS A 123 -9.37 -9.06 -11.10
C CYS A 123 -8.13 -9.91 -10.76
N GLU A 124 -8.25 -11.23 -10.89
CA GLU A 124 -7.14 -12.15 -10.59
C GLU A 124 -5.91 -11.86 -11.47
N ALA A 125 -6.12 -11.53 -12.74
CA ALA A 125 -5.04 -11.17 -13.66
C ALA A 125 -4.29 -9.89 -13.23
N GLU A 126 -5.00 -8.89 -12.69
CA GLU A 126 -4.39 -7.65 -12.20
C GLU A 126 -3.57 -7.91 -10.92
N HIS A 127 -4.12 -8.73 -10.03
CA HIS A 127 -3.39 -9.17 -8.83
C HIS A 127 -2.13 -9.96 -9.20
N ALA A 128 -2.25 -10.94 -10.10
CA ALA A 128 -1.12 -11.75 -10.55
C ALA A 128 -0.04 -10.90 -11.23
N ALA A 129 -0.43 -9.93 -12.06
CA ALA A 129 0.50 -8.99 -12.68
C ALA A 129 1.24 -8.14 -11.65
N ALA A 130 0.55 -7.65 -10.62
CA ALA A 130 1.16 -6.87 -9.55
C ALA A 130 2.13 -7.70 -8.69
N VAL A 131 1.78 -8.95 -8.38
CA VAL A 131 2.66 -9.90 -7.68
C VAL A 131 3.89 -10.20 -8.52
N GLN A 132 3.73 -10.44 -9.82
CA GLN A 132 4.86 -10.67 -10.73
C GLN A 132 5.79 -9.46 -10.79
N GLU A 133 5.25 -8.24 -10.89
CA GLU A 133 6.04 -7.01 -10.86
C GLU A 133 6.81 -6.86 -9.53
N TYR A 134 6.16 -7.14 -8.40
CA TYR A 134 6.81 -7.16 -7.09
C TYR A 134 7.97 -8.16 -7.04
N VAL A 135 7.74 -9.41 -7.45
CA VAL A 135 8.76 -10.47 -7.44
C VAL A 135 9.97 -10.06 -8.28
N VAL A 136 9.76 -9.56 -9.50
CA VAL A 136 10.85 -9.11 -10.39
C VAL A 136 11.66 -7.98 -9.76
N ARG A 137 11.02 -7.05 -9.05
CA ARG A 137 11.69 -5.94 -8.35
C ARG A 137 12.44 -6.38 -7.09
N SER A 138 11.98 -7.44 -6.43
CA SER A 138 12.57 -7.96 -5.19
C SER A 138 13.77 -8.87 -5.42
N ILE A 139 13.98 -9.38 -6.64
CA ILE A 139 15.18 -10.14 -7.01
C ILE A 139 16.40 -9.20 -6.96
N PRO A 140 17.38 -9.45 -6.08
CA PRO A 140 18.62 -8.68 -6.10
C PRO A 140 19.31 -8.89 -7.44
N MET A 141 19.57 -7.81 -8.19
CA MET A 141 20.40 -7.91 -9.39
C MET A 141 21.76 -8.50 -8.99
N PRO A 142 22.30 -9.49 -9.73
CA PRO A 142 23.67 -9.93 -9.51
C PRO A 142 24.56 -8.70 -9.63
N ARG A 143 25.29 -8.36 -8.57
CA ARG A 143 26.37 -7.38 -8.66
C ARG A 143 27.32 -7.92 -9.72
N ARG A 144 27.36 -7.29 -10.90
CA ARG A 144 28.46 -7.50 -11.83
C ARG A 144 29.71 -7.03 -11.08
N SER A 145 30.47 -7.98 -10.55
CA SER A 145 31.85 -7.72 -10.15
C SER A 145 32.55 -7.11 -11.36
N PRO A 146 33.20 -5.94 -11.24
CA PRO A 146 34.13 -5.52 -12.27
C PRO A 146 35.29 -6.52 -12.22
N GLU A 147 35.27 -7.52 -13.11
CA GLU A 147 36.49 -8.20 -13.53
C GLU A 147 37.37 -7.16 -14.20
N ASN A 148 38.15 -6.45 -13.39
CA ASN A 148 39.20 -5.59 -13.89
C ASN A 148 40.33 -6.52 -14.33
N ARG A 149 40.41 -6.67 -15.65
CA ARG A 149 41.53 -7.24 -16.40
C ARG A 149 42.85 -6.74 -15.84
N ALA A 150 43.57 -7.59 -15.12
CA ALA A 150 45.03 -7.49 -15.04
C ALA A 150 45.58 -8.37 -16.17
N HIS A 151 45.77 -7.75 -17.33
CA HIS A 151 46.52 -8.31 -18.44
C HIS A 151 47.78 -7.46 -18.61
N GLN A 152 48.92 -8.16 -18.67
CA GLN A 152 50.27 -7.71 -19.08
C GLN A 152 51.01 -6.86 -18.03
N GLU A 153 52.27 -7.14 -17.67
CA GLU A 153 53.39 -7.72 -18.43
C GLU A 153 54.26 -8.65 -17.56
#